data_AF-A0AAE1W8R5-F1
#
_entry.id   AF-A0AAE1W8R5-F1
#
_cell.length_a   1.000
_cell.length_b   1.000
_cell.length_c   1.000
_cell.angle_alpha   90.00
_cell.angle_beta   90.00
_cell.angle_gamma   90.00
#
_symmetry.space_group_name_H-M   'P 1'
#
loop_
_entity.id
_entity.type
_entity.pdbx_description
1 polymer ?
#
loop_
_entity_poly.entity_id
_entity_poly.type
_entity_poly.pdbx_seq_one_letter_code
_entity_poly.pdbx_strand_id
1 'polypeptide(L)'
;MIDCVPCENLAAFSDGEAEMLKGSVDFLGLNYYTGVFAANDPNPTHIGYLGDQRLEISFSDATGKALGPQAGSFWLHMYPQGMYNMLIKYVNDKYGDKIPAIYITENGWDEKNDEKLKVKDACVDSMREDYHKSHLVYLLKSMKEMTVPANVKGYFAWSCVIILNGLKDTP
;
A
#
# COMPACT_ATOMS: atom_id res chain seq x y z
N MET A 1 -9.55 -7.34 11.06
CA MET A 1 -9.24 -8.14 9.84
C MET A 1 -8.89 -9.59 10.19
N ILE A 2 -8.30 -9.88 11.36
CA ILE A 2 -8.21 -11.27 11.85
C ILE A 2 -9.45 -11.70 12.63
N ASP A 3 -10.28 -10.75 13.07
CA ASP A 3 -11.41 -10.96 13.97
C ASP A 3 -12.52 -11.85 13.38
N CYS A 4 -12.49 -12.04 12.07
CA CYS A 4 -13.47 -12.82 11.32
C CYS A 4 -12.86 -14.10 10.70
N VAL A 5 -11.56 -14.33 10.91
CA VAL A 5 -10.88 -15.56 10.49
C VAL A 5 -11.18 -16.65 11.51
N PRO A 6 -11.64 -17.85 11.09
CA PRO A 6 -11.82 -18.98 12.01
C PRO A 6 -10.51 -19.32 12.74
N CYS A 7 -10.57 -19.55 14.06
CA CYS A 7 -9.38 -19.79 14.87
C CYS A 7 -8.57 -21.01 14.40
N GLU A 8 -9.23 -22.02 13.83
CA GLU A 8 -8.60 -23.21 13.26
C GLU A 8 -7.72 -22.91 12.03
N ASN A 9 -7.95 -21.77 11.36
CA ASN A 9 -7.16 -21.32 10.20
C ASN A 9 -5.96 -20.45 10.61
N LEU A 10 -5.81 -20.13 11.90
CA LEU A 10 -4.69 -19.36 12.45
C LEU A 10 -3.94 -20.20 13.49
N ALA A 11 -2.73 -20.63 13.14
CA ALA A 11 -1.85 -21.31 14.10
C ALA A 11 -1.55 -20.39 15.29
N ALA A 12 -1.88 -20.83 16.50
CA ALA A 12 -1.52 -20.12 17.72
C ALA A 12 -0.01 -20.19 17.93
N PHE A 13 0.60 -19.06 18.26
CA PHE A 13 1.98 -19.05 18.73
C PHE A 13 2.07 -19.71 20.11
N SER A 14 3.07 -20.56 20.30
CA SER A 14 3.54 -20.93 21.63
C SER A 14 4.11 -19.70 22.35
N ASP A 15 4.20 -19.76 23.68
CA ASP A 15 4.80 -18.67 24.47
C ASP A 15 6.24 -18.36 24.02
N GLY A 16 7.02 -19.39 23.68
CA GLY A 16 8.39 -19.23 23.18
C GLY A 16 8.44 -18.50 21.83
N GLU A 17 7.57 -18.85 20.89
CA GLU A 17 7.49 -18.17 19.59
C GLU A 17 7.00 -16.72 19.72
N ALA A 18 6.01 -16.49 20.60
CA ALA A 18 5.51 -15.15 20.88
C ALA A 18 6.60 -14.25 21.47
N GLU A 19 7.40 -14.76 22.41
CA GLU A 19 8.55 -14.02 22.96
C GLU A 19 9.64 -13.78 21.93
N MET A 20 9.88 -14.71 21.00
CA MET A 20 10.84 -14.49 19.90
C MET A 20 10.38 -13.43 18.90
N LEU A 21 9.07 -13.28 18.67
CA LEU A 21 8.52 -12.32 17.69
C LEU A 21 8.32 -10.92 18.27
N LYS A 22 7.98 -10.78 19.55
CA LYS A 22 7.78 -9.46 20.15
C LYS A 22 9.09 -8.68 20.16
N GLY A 23 9.09 -7.53 19.49
CA GLY A 23 10.25 -6.64 19.47
C GLY A 23 11.39 -7.10 18.56
N SER A 24 11.19 -8.12 17.71
CA SER A 24 12.19 -8.57 16.72
C SER A 24 12.28 -7.68 15.48
N VAL A 25 11.90 -6.41 15.60
CA VAL A 25 11.82 -5.44 14.50
C VAL A 25 12.88 -4.37 14.68
N ASP A 26 13.92 -4.39 13.84
CA ASP A 26 14.95 -3.35 13.79
C ASP A 26 14.53 -2.13 12.96
N PHE A 27 13.67 -2.35 11.96
CA PHE A 27 13.06 -1.33 11.11
C PHE A 27 11.76 -1.85 10.50
N LEU A 28 10.84 -0.95 10.15
CA LEU A 28 9.61 -1.26 9.42
C LEU A 28 9.82 -1.01 7.92
N GLY A 29 9.78 -2.06 7.11
CA GLY A 29 9.66 -1.96 5.66
C GLY A 29 8.20 -1.81 5.26
N LEU A 30 7.89 -0.80 4.43
CA LEU A 30 6.55 -0.54 3.93
C LEU A 30 6.54 -0.46 2.40
N ASN A 31 5.76 -1.35 1.79
CA ASN A 31 5.36 -1.19 0.39
C ASN A 31 4.03 -0.44 0.35
N TYR A 32 4.02 0.75 -0.23
CA TYR A 32 2.82 1.56 -0.36
C TYR A 32 2.60 1.92 -1.82
N TYR A 33 1.39 1.68 -2.33
CA TYR A 33 1.05 1.92 -3.73
C TYR A 33 -0.25 2.70 -3.93
N THR A 34 -1.30 2.35 -3.17
CA THR A 34 -2.65 2.90 -3.36
C THR A 34 -3.42 2.91 -2.03
N GLY A 35 -4.64 3.43 -2.06
CA GLY A 35 -5.66 3.16 -1.06
C GLY A 35 -6.85 2.42 -1.67
N VAL A 36 -7.84 2.11 -0.83
CA VAL A 36 -9.13 1.57 -1.25
C VAL A 36 -10.23 2.13 -0.34
N PHE A 37 -11.46 2.17 -0.84
CA PHE A 37 -12.65 2.22 -0.01
C PHE A 37 -13.02 0.80 0.42
N ALA A 38 -13.44 0.66 1.67
CA ALA A 38 -13.86 -0.63 2.21
C ALA A 38 -15.22 -0.45 2.91
N ALA A 39 -16.15 -1.36 2.61
CA ALA A 39 -17.43 -1.49 3.27
C ALA A 39 -17.56 -2.88 3.90
N ASN A 40 -18.35 -3.01 4.96
CA ASN A 40 -18.60 -4.30 5.60
C ASN A 40 -19.49 -5.17 4.71
N ASP A 41 -19.02 -6.37 4.37
CA ASP A 41 -19.80 -7.41 3.69
C ASP A 41 -20.27 -8.47 4.71
N PRO A 42 -21.54 -8.47 5.11
CA PRO A 42 -22.05 -9.45 6.06
C PRO A 42 -22.14 -10.87 5.49
N ASN A 43 -22.19 -11.03 4.16
CA ASN A 43 -22.42 -12.29 3.48
C ASN A 43 -21.39 -12.51 2.35
N PRO A 44 -20.09 -12.64 2.70
CA PRO A 44 -19.04 -12.82 1.71
C PRO A 44 -19.27 -14.08 0.88
N THR A 45 -19.13 -13.94 -0.44
CA THR A 45 -19.25 -15.06 -1.39
C THR A 45 -17.90 -15.75 -1.64
N HIS A 46 -16.80 -15.07 -1.34
CA HIS A 46 -15.45 -15.61 -1.45
C HIS A 46 -15.10 -16.54 -0.28
N ILE A 47 -14.20 -17.48 -0.50
CA ILE A 47 -13.66 -18.40 0.51
C ILE A 47 -12.19 -18.03 0.79
N GLY A 48 -11.74 -18.19 2.04
CA GLY A 48 -10.37 -17.92 2.46
C GLY A 48 -10.09 -16.43 2.65
N TYR A 49 -8.87 -15.97 2.40
CA TYR A 49 -8.40 -14.60 2.71
C TYR A 49 -9.37 -13.48 2.30
N LEU A 50 -9.98 -13.56 1.12
CA LEU A 50 -10.93 -12.53 0.65
C LEU A 50 -12.29 -12.61 1.36
N GLY A 51 -12.75 -13.82 1.70
CA GLY A 51 -14.00 -14.00 2.44
C GLY A 51 -13.86 -13.68 3.92
N ASP A 52 -12.75 -14.08 4.53
CA ASP A 52 -12.47 -13.88 5.96
C ASP A 52 -12.32 -12.40 6.34
N GLN A 53 -11.98 -11.55 5.37
CA GLN A 53 -11.94 -10.10 5.58
C GLN A 53 -13.33 -9.51 5.84
N ARG A 54 -14.40 -10.10 5.29
CA ARG A 54 -15.76 -9.55 5.30
C ARG A 54 -15.82 -8.11 4.79
N LEU A 55 -15.07 -7.83 3.73
CA LEU A 55 -14.99 -6.50 3.13
C LEU A 55 -15.41 -6.55 1.66
N GLU A 56 -16.23 -5.57 1.29
CA GLU A 56 -16.39 -5.14 -0.10
C GLU A 56 -15.40 -4.00 -0.36
N ILE A 57 -14.50 -4.19 -1.32
CA ILE A 57 -13.44 -3.24 -1.67
C ILE A 57 -13.81 -2.53 -2.97
N SER A 58 -13.63 -1.21 -3.00
CA SER A 58 -13.87 -0.38 -4.18
C SER A 58 -12.78 0.68 -4.36
N PHE A 59 -12.50 1.04 -5.61
CA PHE A 59 -11.65 2.20 -5.96
C PHE A 59 -12.44 3.49 -6.18
N SER A 60 -13.76 3.43 -6.01
CA SER A 60 -14.66 4.58 -6.01
C SER A 60 -15.46 4.64 -4.71
N ASP A 61 -15.78 5.85 -4.26
CA ASP A 61 -16.64 6.04 -3.09
C ASP A 61 -18.10 5.69 -3.42
N ALA A 62 -18.98 5.78 -2.41
CA ALA A 62 -20.41 5.48 -2.55
C ALA A 62 -21.16 6.39 -3.55
N THR A 63 -20.55 7.50 -3.98
CA THR A 63 -21.10 8.41 -5.01
C THR A 63 -20.57 8.08 -6.42
N GLY A 64 -19.68 7.10 -6.53
CA GLY A 64 -19.02 6.71 -7.78
C GLY A 64 -17.76 7.54 -8.09
N LYS A 65 -17.31 8.41 -7.17
CA LYS A 65 -16.09 9.19 -7.37
C LYS A 65 -14.86 8.32 -7.13
N ALA A 66 -14.02 8.20 -8.16
CA ALA A 66 -12.76 7.46 -8.07
C ALA A 66 -11.80 8.05 -7.04
N LEU A 67 -10.99 7.18 -6.43
CA LEU A 67 -9.95 7.53 -5.47
C LEU A 67 -8.90 8.48 -6.06
N GLY A 68 -8.59 8.29 -7.34
CA GLY A 68 -7.66 9.08 -8.13
C GLY A 68 -7.50 8.48 -9.53
N PRO A 69 -6.60 9.03 -10.36
CA PRO A 69 -6.23 8.42 -11.64
C PRO A 69 -5.84 6.94 -11.47
N GLN A 70 -6.29 6.09 -12.39
CA GLN A 70 -5.91 4.68 -12.46
C GLN A 70 -4.67 4.52 -13.35
N ALA A 71 -3.75 3.65 -12.94
CA ALA A 71 -2.54 3.31 -13.66
C ALA A 71 -2.80 2.28 -14.78
N GLY A 72 -1.73 1.64 -15.26
CA GLY A 72 -1.83 0.46 -16.14
C GLY A 72 -2.59 -0.68 -15.48
N SER A 73 -2.23 -0.98 -14.24
CA SER A 73 -2.83 -2.01 -13.40
C SER A 73 -4.21 -1.59 -12.88
N PHE A 74 -5.18 -2.51 -12.92
CA PHE A 74 -6.57 -2.22 -12.46
C PHE A 74 -6.66 -1.88 -10.97
N TRP A 75 -5.73 -2.38 -10.16
CA TRP A 75 -5.73 -2.20 -8.71
C TRP A 75 -5.00 -0.91 -8.28
N LEU A 76 -4.20 -0.31 -9.16
CA LEU A 76 -3.33 0.80 -8.81
C LEU A 76 -3.97 2.14 -9.13
N HIS A 77 -4.24 2.93 -8.09
CA HIS A 77 -4.78 4.28 -8.20
C HIS A 77 -3.87 5.26 -7.48
N MET A 78 -3.71 6.47 -8.03
CA MET A 78 -2.87 7.51 -7.44
C MET A 78 -3.57 8.12 -6.23
N TYR A 79 -3.15 7.74 -5.02
CA TYR A 79 -3.71 8.24 -3.77
C TYR A 79 -2.65 8.67 -2.75
N PRO A 80 -1.90 9.76 -3.01
CA PRO A 80 -0.74 10.16 -2.22
C PRO A 80 -1.09 10.51 -0.76
N GLN A 81 -2.31 10.99 -0.51
CA GLN A 81 -2.77 11.26 0.86
C GLN A 81 -2.81 10.00 1.73
N GLY A 82 -3.02 8.83 1.14
CA GLY A 82 -3.00 7.57 1.86
C GLY A 82 -1.64 7.26 2.47
N MET A 83 -0.52 7.66 1.85
CA MET A 83 0.83 7.52 2.43
C MET A 83 0.91 8.23 3.79
N TYR A 84 0.46 9.47 3.86
CA TYR A 84 0.43 10.24 5.10
C TYR A 84 -0.51 9.60 6.13
N ASN A 85 -1.72 9.20 5.73
CA ASN A 85 -2.66 8.56 6.64
C ASN A 85 -2.11 7.23 7.19
N MET A 86 -1.43 6.44 6.36
CA MET A 86 -0.80 5.18 6.77
C MET A 86 0.26 5.45 7.85
N LEU A 87 1.17 6.40 7.59
CA LEU A 87 2.28 6.69 8.51
C LEU A 87 1.80 7.35 9.81
N ILE A 88 0.96 8.37 9.70
CA ILE A 88 0.57 9.19 10.86
C ILE A 88 -0.64 8.63 11.58
N LYS A 89 -1.70 8.23 10.87
CA LYS A 89 -2.97 7.82 11.51
C LYS A 89 -3.05 6.34 11.83
N TYR A 90 -2.21 5.50 11.21
CA TYR A 90 -2.24 4.06 11.48
C TYR A 90 -0.99 3.60 12.20
N VAL A 91 0.19 3.81 11.63
CA VAL A 91 1.44 3.33 12.24
C VAL A 91 1.71 4.02 13.57
N ASN A 92 1.69 5.35 13.62
CA ASN A 92 1.93 6.07 14.87
C ASN A 92 0.82 5.80 15.90
N ASP A 93 -0.47 5.80 15.52
CA ASP A 93 -1.56 5.58 16.47
C ASP A 93 -1.56 4.16 17.06
N LYS A 94 -1.21 3.15 16.24
CA LYS A 94 -1.26 1.74 16.65
C LYS A 94 -0.02 1.29 17.40
N TYR A 95 1.15 1.78 17.00
CA TYR A 95 2.43 1.29 17.51
C TYR A 95 3.27 2.37 18.19
N GLY A 96 3.00 3.64 17.94
CA GLY A 96 3.64 4.77 18.63
C GLY A 96 5.15 4.82 18.45
N ASP A 97 5.82 5.15 19.54
CA ASP A 97 7.28 5.24 19.67
C ASP A 97 7.99 3.88 19.59
N LYS A 98 7.24 2.76 19.62
CA LYS A 98 7.79 1.41 19.47
C LYS A 98 8.17 1.08 18.03
N ILE A 99 7.72 1.88 17.05
CA ILE A 99 8.14 1.69 15.67
C ILE A 99 9.52 2.32 15.49
N PRO A 100 10.52 1.52 15.07
CA PRO A 100 11.87 1.99 14.82
C PRO A 100 11.94 2.82 13.51
N ALA A 101 13.05 2.75 12.79
CA ALA A 101 13.16 3.39 11.47
C ALA A 101 12.13 2.82 10.49
N ILE A 102 11.53 3.68 9.68
CA ILE A 102 10.62 3.28 8.59
C ILE A 102 11.34 3.45 7.25
N TYR A 103 11.25 2.45 6.38
CA TYR A 103 11.72 2.52 5.00
C TYR A 103 10.55 2.26 4.06
N ILE A 104 10.29 3.18 3.13
CA ILE A 104 9.35 2.92 2.03
C ILE A 104 10.08 2.03 1.04
N THR A 105 9.92 0.72 1.19
CA THR A 105 10.68 -0.31 0.45
C THR A 105 10.21 -0.45 -0.99
N GLU A 106 8.95 -0.09 -1.28
CA GLU A 106 8.45 0.04 -2.65
C GLU A 106 7.36 1.13 -2.75
N ASN A 107 7.43 1.93 -3.81
CA ASN A 107 6.38 2.83 -4.27
C ASN A 107 6.57 3.07 -5.77
N GLY A 108 5.53 2.88 -6.60
CA GLY A 108 5.69 2.82 -8.05
C GLY A 108 4.42 3.06 -8.85
N TRP A 109 4.59 3.41 -10.12
CA TRP A 109 3.53 3.64 -11.09
C TRP A 109 3.80 2.90 -12.41
N ASP A 110 2.83 2.10 -12.85
CA ASP A 110 2.87 1.45 -14.14
C ASP A 110 2.02 2.19 -15.17
N GLU A 111 2.40 2.04 -16.43
CA GLU A 111 1.67 2.59 -17.57
C GLU A 111 0.98 1.45 -18.32
N LYS A 112 -0.12 1.77 -19.01
CA LYS A 112 -0.75 0.78 -19.91
C LYS A 112 0.23 0.42 -21.00
N ASN A 113 0.41 -0.89 -21.22
CA ASN A 113 1.29 -1.37 -22.28
C ASN A 113 0.73 -1.00 -23.66
N ASP A 114 1.53 -0.33 -24.48
CA ASP A 114 1.22 -0.02 -25.88
C ASP A 114 2.40 -0.43 -26.76
N GLU A 115 2.23 -1.56 -27.46
CA GLU A 115 3.26 -2.12 -28.36
C GLU A 115 3.61 -1.20 -29.55
N LYS A 116 2.76 -0.21 -29.84
CA LYS A 116 2.98 0.75 -30.93
C LYS A 116 3.73 1.99 -30.46
N LEU A 117 3.89 2.17 -29.15
CA LEU A 117 4.54 3.33 -28.57
C LEU A 117 6.04 3.30 -28.89
N LYS A 118 6.55 4.40 -29.46
CA LYS A 118 7.98 4.52 -29.76
C LYS A 118 8.72 4.83 -28.47
N VAL A 119 9.96 4.35 -28.35
CA VAL A 119 10.83 4.58 -27.17
C VAL A 119 10.86 6.05 -26.75
N LYS A 120 11.03 6.98 -27.70
CA LYS A 120 11.07 8.42 -27.42
C LYS A 120 9.80 8.94 -26.74
N ASP A 121 8.64 8.36 -27.09
CA ASP A 121 7.34 8.77 -26.59
C ASP A 121 7.07 8.05 -25.26
N ALA A 122 7.55 6.81 -25.09
CA ALA A 122 7.55 6.09 -23.82
C ALA A 122 8.45 6.72 -22.73
N CYS A 123 9.48 7.48 -23.13
CA CYS A 123 10.29 8.26 -22.21
C CYS A 123 9.57 9.52 -21.67
N VAL A 124 8.43 9.90 -22.26
CA VAL A 124 7.60 11.01 -21.77
C VAL A 124 6.58 10.45 -20.78
N ASP A 125 7.02 10.31 -19.54
CA ASP A 125 6.32 9.57 -18.49
C ASP A 125 5.82 10.50 -17.37
N SER A 126 4.91 11.39 -17.74
CA SER A 126 4.43 12.45 -16.84
C SER A 126 3.59 11.91 -15.68
N MET A 127 2.85 10.80 -15.88
CA MET A 127 2.02 10.25 -14.81
C MET A 127 2.87 9.58 -13.72
N ARG A 128 3.93 8.85 -14.07
CA ARG A 128 4.89 8.32 -13.07
C ARG A 128 5.62 9.46 -12.36
N GLU A 129 5.98 10.52 -13.09
CA GLU A 129 6.57 11.72 -12.49
C GLU A 129 5.62 12.35 -11.46
N ASP A 130 4.35 12.58 -11.83
CA ASP A 130 3.33 13.16 -10.95
C ASP A 130 3.00 12.24 -9.77
N TYR A 131 2.98 10.92 -9.99
CA TYR A 131 2.82 9.92 -8.94
C TYR A 131 3.91 10.09 -7.88
N HIS A 132 5.18 10.05 -8.27
CA HIS A 132 6.29 10.16 -7.32
C HIS A 132 6.33 11.53 -6.64
N LYS A 133 6.17 12.63 -7.39
CA LYS A 133 6.14 13.98 -6.82
C LYS A 133 5.08 14.10 -5.75
N SER A 134 3.85 13.68 -6.06
CA SER A 134 2.73 13.80 -5.12
C SER A 134 2.92 12.91 -3.88
N HIS A 135 3.39 11.66 -4.04
CA HIS A 135 3.66 10.78 -2.90
C HIS A 135 4.80 11.29 -2.03
N LEU A 136 5.89 11.80 -2.63
CA LEU A 136 7.02 12.38 -1.90
C LEU A 136 6.63 13.65 -1.13
N VAL A 137 5.69 14.45 -1.65
CA VAL A 137 5.13 15.61 -0.91
C VAL A 137 4.41 15.15 0.36
N TYR A 138 3.57 14.11 0.28
CA TYR A 138 2.88 13.59 1.46
C TYR A 138 3.80 12.82 2.41
N LEU A 139 4.83 12.16 1.89
CA LEU A 139 5.89 11.56 2.69
C LEU A 139 6.63 12.64 3.48
N LEU A 140 7.09 13.70 2.81
CA LEU A 140 7.74 14.84 3.46
C LEU A 140 6.82 15.49 4.50
N LYS A 141 5.52 15.62 4.20
CA LYS A 141 4.52 16.11 5.15
C LYS A 141 4.47 15.24 6.41
N SER A 142 4.46 13.92 6.26
CA SER A 142 4.45 13.00 7.42
C SER A 142 5.73 13.10 8.27
N MET A 143 6.89 13.30 7.62
CA MET A 143 8.17 13.50 8.31
C MET A 143 8.28 14.86 9.02
N LYS A 144 7.41 15.81 8.68
CA LYS A 144 7.33 17.15 9.27
C LYS A 144 6.09 17.34 10.15
N GLU A 145 5.39 16.26 10.51
CA GLU A 145 4.22 16.34 11.37
C GLU A 145 4.59 16.98 12.73
N MET A 146 3.73 17.86 13.25
CA MET A 146 4.09 18.68 14.42
C MET A 146 4.02 17.92 15.74
N THR A 147 3.15 16.90 15.83
CA THR A 147 2.94 16.13 17.05
C THR A 147 3.91 14.97 17.15
N VAL A 148 3.76 13.99 16.26
CA VAL A 148 4.63 12.80 16.16
C VAL A 148 5.05 12.62 14.71
N PRO A 149 6.26 13.08 14.33
CA PRO A 149 6.80 12.88 12.99
C PRO A 149 6.97 11.41 12.65
N ALA A 150 6.72 11.03 11.39
CA ALA A 150 7.06 9.70 10.90
C ALA A 150 8.60 9.54 10.82
N ASN A 151 9.14 8.48 11.43
CA ASN A 151 10.57 8.20 11.48
C ASN A 151 11.11 7.55 10.18
N VAL A 152 10.81 8.15 9.04
CA VAL A 152 11.20 7.63 7.72
C VAL A 152 12.69 7.89 7.45
N LYS A 153 13.42 6.86 7.02
CA LYS A 153 14.87 6.87 6.73
C LYS A 153 15.23 6.58 5.29
N GLY A 154 14.30 6.08 4.49
CA GLY A 154 14.56 5.85 3.07
C GLY A 154 13.28 5.65 2.26
N TYR A 155 13.43 5.85 0.96
CA TYR A 155 12.40 5.69 -0.04
C TYR A 155 13.01 5.03 -1.28
N PHE A 156 12.42 3.92 -1.71
CA PHE A 156 12.88 3.12 -2.83
C PHE A 156 11.77 3.06 -3.88
N ALA A 157 12.04 3.69 -5.03
CA ALA A 157 11.10 3.69 -6.14
C ALA A 157 11.06 2.30 -6.79
N TRP A 158 9.85 1.75 -6.93
CA TRP A 158 9.61 0.54 -7.68
C TRP A 158 9.22 0.91 -9.13
N SER A 159 10.04 0.64 -10.14
CA SER A 159 11.36 0.02 -10.06
C SER A 159 12.38 0.74 -10.92
N CYS A 160 13.66 0.46 -10.66
CA CYS A 160 14.79 1.12 -11.32
C CYS A 160 14.86 0.82 -12.83
N VAL A 161 14.31 -0.33 -13.26
CA VAL A 161 14.29 -0.79 -14.65
C VAL A 161 12.93 -1.37 -14.97
N ILE A 162 12.55 -1.40 -16.25
CA ILE A 162 11.36 -2.13 -16.68
C ILE A 162 11.59 -3.62 -16.38
N ILE A 163 10.65 -4.22 -15.66
CA ILE A 163 10.67 -5.64 -15.28
C ILE A 163 9.43 -6.34 -15.82
N LEU A 164 9.51 -7.67 -15.91
CA LEU A 164 8.32 -8.49 -16.04
C LEU A 164 7.57 -8.47 -14.70
N ASN A 165 6.43 -7.79 -14.66
CA ASN A 165 5.53 -7.89 -13.53
C ASN A 165 4.90 -9.29 -13.52
N GLY A 166 5.01 -9.98 -12.39
CA GLY A 166 4.50 -11.34 -12.22
C GLY A 166 2.98 -11.36 -12.39
N LEU A 167 2.51 -12.30 -13.23
CA LEU A 167 1.17 -12.41 -13.82
C LEU A 167 0.93 -11.37 -14.93
N LYS A 168 0.83 -11.85 -16.17
CA LYS A 168 0.09 -11.12 -17.20
C LYS A 168 -1.31 -10.93 -16.61
N ASP A 169 -1.79 -9.70 -16.53
CA ASP A 169 -3.21 -9.42 -16.31
C ASP A 169 -3.98 -10.08 -17.45
N THR A 170 -4.31 -11.36 -17.30
CA THR A 170 -5.26 -12.04 -18.17
C THR A 170 -6.64 -11.58 -17.75
N PRO A 171 -7.44 -11.02 -18.67
CA PRO A 171 -8.85 -10.73 -18.41
C PRO A 171 -9.64 -11.98 -18.02
#